data_AF-A0A8S9N920-F1
#
_entry.id   AF-A0A8S9N920-F1
#
_cell.length_a   1.000
_cell.length_b   1.000
_cell.length_c   1.000
_cell.angle_alpha   90.00
_cell.angle_beta   90.00
_cell.angle_gamma   90.00
#
_symmetry.space_group_name_H-M   'P 1'
#
loop_
_entity.id
_entity.type
_entity.pdbx_description
1 polymer ?
#
loop_
_entity_poly.entity_id
_entity_poly.type
_entity_poly.pdbx_seq_one_letter_code
_entity_poly.pdbx_strand_id
1 'polypeptide(L)'
;MVEKAVPKRKGGRLVGLARRASSYPASSSQAPYADPMILEELHDKDERIGALEEQNTTILSENATIRSENVTILAELASQKKFNTEIMQKLDRLMSSSS
;
A
#
# COMPACT_ATOMS: atom_id res chain seq x y z
N MET A 1 16.38 74.63 43.87
CA MET A 1 17.27 73.85 42.99
C MET A 1 18.25 73.10 43.87
N VAL A 2 18.13 71.79 44.00
CA VAL A 2 19.19 70.94 44.55
C VAL A 2 19.17 69.65 43.72
N GLU A 3 20.02 69.63 42.71
CA GLU A 3 20.26 68.47 41.86
C GLU A 3 21.08 67.44 42.67
N LYS A 4 20.47 66.31 43.00
CA LYS A 4 21.16 65.22 43.70
C LYS A 4 21.96 64.41 42.67
N ALA A 5 23.25 64.67 42.57
CA ALA A 5 24.17 63.87 41.75
C ALA A 5 24.28 62.45 42.33
N VAL A 6 23.86 61.44 41.55
CA VAL A 6 24.03 60.03 41.88
C VAL A 6 25.43 59.58 41.44
N PRO A 7 26.29 59.04 42.34
CA PRO A 7 27.60 58.55 41.92
C PRO A 7 27.44 57.28 41.06
N LYS A 8 27.80 57.37 39.77
CA LYS A 8 27.92 56.22 38.87
C LYS A 8 29.13 55.38 39.28
N ARG A 9 28.95 54.30 40.04
CA ARG A 9 30.01 53.28 40.17
C ARG A 9 30.15 52.53 38.84
N LYS A 10 31.18 52.90 38.07
CA LYS A 10 31.81 51.99 37.09
C LYS A 10 32.73 51.07 37.88
N GLY A 11 32.39 49.79 37.99
CA GLY A 11 33.27 48.84 38.67
C GLY A 11 32.61 47.50 38.88
N GLY A 12 32.76 46.62 37.89
CA GLY A 12 32.35 45.23 37.99
C GLY A 12 32.12 44.65 36.61
N ARG A 13 33.19 44.25 35.92
CA ARG A 13 33.06 43.28 34.84
C ARG A 13 32.41 42.04 35.46
N LEU A 14 31.26 41.60 34.96
CA LEU A 14 30.71 40.28 35.29
C LEU A 14 31.66 39.22 34.73
N VAL A 15 32.65 38.83 35.53
CA VAL A 15 33.50 37.65 35.32
C VAL A 15 32.88 36.52 36.12
N GLY A 16 32.47 35.46 35.45
CA GLY A 16 31.84 34.31 36.12
C GLY A 16 30.78 33.56 35.33
N LEU A 17 30.50 33.91 34.07
CA LEU A 17 29.72 33.04 33.19
C LEU A 17 30.61 31.89 32.72
N ALA A 18 30.95 30.98 33.63
CA ALA A 18 31.42 29.66 33.24
C ALA A 18 30.33 29.01 32.40
N ARG A 19 30.70 28.43 31.24
CA ARG A 19 29.78 27.61 30.46
C ARG A 19 29.22 26.55 31.39
N ARG A 20 27.92 26.61 31.69
CA ARG A 20 27.23 25.40 32.14
C ARG A 20 27.47 24.39 31.04
N ALA A 21 28.19 23.31 31.34
CA ALA A 21 28.13 22.13 30.52
C ALA A 21 26.64 21.83 30.36
N SER A 22 26.18 21.80 29.12
CA SER A 22 24.80 21.47 28.79
C SER A 22 24.47 20.19 29.55
N SER A 23 23.55 20.25 30.52
CA SER A 23 23.02 19.07 31.18
C SER A 23 22.02 18.40 30.23
N TYR A 24 22.47 18.09 29.02
CA TYR A 24 21.89 17.00 28.27
C TYR A 24 22.40 15.73 28.95
N PRO A 25 21.53 14.78 29.31
CA PRO A 25 22.02 13.47 29.68
C PRO A 25 22.83 12.96 28.49
N ALA A 26 24.14 12.83 28.70
CA ALA A 26 24.97 12.08 27.79
C ALA A 26 24.46 10.64 27.84
N SER A 27 23.96 10.17 26.70
CA SER A 27 23.45 8.81 26.47
C SER A 27 22.04 8.52 27.00
N SER A 28 21.10 8.40 26.06
CA SER A 28 20.21 7.25 26.04
C SER A 28 20.24 6.67 24.64
N SER A 29 21.26 5.83 24.38
CA SER A 29 21.24 4.84 23.29
C SER A 29 20.34 3.66 23.69
N GLN A 30 19.22 3.92 24.35
CA GLN A 30 18.29 2.88 24.74
C GLN A 30 17.36 2.69 23.57
N ALA A 31 17.48 1.54 22.89
CA ALA A 31 16.51 1.14 21.89
C ALA A 31 15.10 1.30 22.48
N PRO A 32 14.12 1.84 21.72
CA PRO A 32 12.77 1.95 22.21
C PRO A 32 12.32 0.58 22.71
N TYR A 33 11.85 0.53 23.96
CA TYR A 33 11.31 -0.69 24.52
C TYR A 33 10.05 -1.07 23.74
N ALA A 34 10.12 -2.19 23.00
CA ALA A 34 8.97 -2.80 22.39
C ALA A 34 8.48 -3.92 23.31
N ASP A 35 7.19 -3.89 23.64
CA ASP A 35 6.55 -4.96 24.41
C ASP A 35 6.68 -6.28 23.62
N PRO A 36 7.28 -7.34 24.20
CA PRO A 36 7.43 -8.63 23.55
C PRO A 36 6.11 -9.19 23.00
N MET A 37 4.99 -8.96 23.69
CA MET A 37 3.67 -9.42 23.26
C MET A 37 3.21 -8.72 21.98
N ILE A 38 3.56 -7.43 21.82
CA ILE A 38 3.26 -6.67 20.61
C ILE A 38 4.13 -7.15 19.45
N LEU A 39 5.40 -7.48 19.71
CA LEU A 39 6.31 -8.00 18.69
C LEU A 39 5.83 -9.35 18.12
N GLU A 40 5.36 -10.25 19.00
CA GLU A 40 4.80 -11.54 18.61
C GLU A 40 3.53 -11.36 17.76
N GLU A 41 2.59 -10.50 18.20
CA GLU A 41 1.36 -10.25 17.45
C GLU A 41 1.64 -9.63 16.06
N LEU A 42 2.64 -8.77 15.94
CA LEU A 42 3.05 -8.20 14.66
C LEU A 42 3.64 -9.27 13.73
N HIS A 43 4.47 -10.16 14.25
CA HIS A 43 5.03 -11.27 13.49
C HIS A 43 3.93 -12.18 12.93
N ASP A 44 2.96 -12.58 13.77
CA ASP A 44 1.84 -13.43 13.34
C ASP A 44 0.98 -12.74 12.28
N LYS A 45 0.80 -11.42 12.39
CA LYS A 45 0.09 -10.63 11.37
C LYS A 45 0.86 -10.58 10.06
N ASP A 46 2.17 -10.41 10.10
CA ASP A 46 3.02 -10.41 8.91
C ASP A 46 3.00 -11.77 8.22
N GLU A 47 3.07 -12.88 8.96
CA GLU A 47 2.91 -14.23 8.41
C GLU A 47 1.54 -14.42 7.74
N ARG A 48 0.46 -13.96 8.40
CA ARG A 48 -0.89 -14.03 7.83
C ARG A 48 -1.03 -13.16 6.58
N ILE A 49 -0.41 -11.98 6.55
CA ILE A 49 -0.39 -11.12 5.36
C ILE A 49 0.29 -11.85 4.21
N GLY A 50 1.46 -12.45 4.45
CA GLY A 50 2.18 -13.24 3.45
C GLY A 50 1.34 -14.38 2.88
N ALA A 51 0.67 -15.14 3.73
CA ALA A 51 -0.22 -16.23 3.29
C ALA A 51 -1.41 -15.71 2.45
N LEU A 52 -2.00 -14.57 2.83
CA LEU A 52 -3.09 -13.95 2.07
C LEU A 52 -2.62 -13.38 0.73
N GLU A 53 -1.41 -12.83 0.67
CA GLU A 53 -0.80 -12.37 -0.59
C GLU A 53 -0.56 -13.55 -1.54
N GLU A 54 -0.04 -14.68 -1.05
CA GLU A 54 0.12 -15.90 -1.84
C GLU A 54 -1.22 -16.44 -2.36
N GLN A 55 -2.25 -16.48 -1.52
CA GLN A 55 -3.60 -16.86 -1.97
C GLN A 55 -4.15 -15.88 -3.02
N ASN A 56 -3.98 -14.57 -2.81
CA ASN A 56 -4.42 -13.56 -3.76
C ASN A 56 -3.72 -13.70 -5.11
N THR A 57 -2.40 -13.93 -5.12
CA THR A 57 -1.66 -14.15 -6.37
C THR A 57 -2.14 -15.41 -7.10
N THR A 58 -2.41 -16.49 -6.38
CA THR A 58 -3.00 -17.72 -6.94
C THR A 58 -4.37 -17.43 -7.56
N ILE A 59 -5.28 -16.80 -6.83
CA ILE A 59 -6.63 -16.44 -7.30
C ILE A 59 -6.56 -15.52 -8.53
N LEU A 60 -5.64 -14.56 -8.55
CA LEU A 60 -5.45 -13.67 -9.70
C LEU A 60 -4.99 -14.44 -10.95
N SER A 61 -4.10 -15.42 -10.78
CA SER A 61 -3.62 -16.26 -11.87
C SER A 61 -4.74 -17.16 -12.44
N GLU A 62 -5.54 -17.79 -11.58
CA GLU A 62 -6.69 -18.60 -11.97
C GLU A 62 -7.74 -17.75 -12.70
N ASN A 63 -8.03 -16.55 -12.20
CA ASN A 63 -8.95 -15.63 -12.85
C ASN A 63 -8.47 -15.19 -14.25
N ALA A 64 -7.15 -15.01 -14.43
CA ALA A 64 -6.59 -14.71 -15.75
C ALA A 64 -6.81 -15.87 -16.73
N THR A 65 -6.57 -17.11 -16.28
CA THR A 65 -6.82 -18.33 -17.06
C THR A 65 -8.30 -18.46 -17.43
N ILE A 66 -9.21 -18.36 -16.46
CA ILE A 66 -10.67 -18.43 -16.69
C ILE A 66 -11.13 -17.36 -17.70
N ARG A 67 -10.60 -16.13 -17.60
CA ARG A 67 -10.92 -15.07 -18.57
C ARG A 67 -10.48 -15.44 -19.98
N SER A 68 -9.31 -16.04 -20.15
CA SER A 68 -8.82 -16.48 -21.46
C SER A 68 -9.67 -17.62 -22.05
N GLU A 69 -10.10 -18.56 -21.21
CA GLU A 69 -10.99 -19.65 -21.61
C GLU A 69 -12.36 -19.12 -22.03
N ASN A 70 -12.94 -18.19 -21.26
CA ASN A 70 -14.21 -17.55 -21.59
C ASN A 70 -14.17 -16.83 -22.95
N VAL A 71 -13.07 -16.15 -23.28
CA VAL A 71 -12.90 -15.50 -24.60
C VAL A 71 -12.93 -16.55 -25.72
N THR A 72 -12.26 -17.69 -25.50
CA THR A 72 -12.19 -18.78 -26.49
C THR A 72 -13.57 -19.41 -26.69
N ILE A 73 -14.29 -19.71 -25.61
CA ILE A 73 -15.66 -20.26 -25.64
C ILE A 73 -16.60 -19.31 -26.38
N LEU A 74 -16.51 -18.00 -26.14
CA LEU A 74 -17.34 -17.01 -26.84
C LEU A 74 -17.05 -16.96 -28.34
N ALA A 75 -15.79 -17.07 -28.75
CA ALA A 75 -15.40 -17.10 -30.16
C ALA A 75 -15.91 -18.38 -30.87
N GLU A 76 -15.83 -19.52 -30.20
CA GLU A 76 -16.37 -20.78 -30.71
C GLU A 76 -17.90 -20.74 -30.82
N LEU A 77 -18.58 -20.22 -29.81
CA LEU A 77 -20.04 -20.05 -29.82
C LEU A 77 -20.50 -19.11 -30.93
N ALA A 78 -19.75 -18.04 -31.22
CA ALA A 78 -20.02 -17.15 -32.35
C ALA A 78 -19.86 -17.88 -33.70
N SER A 79 -18.81 -18.69 -33.84
CA SER A 79 -18.55 -19.49 -35.04
C SER A 79 -19.65 -20.53 -35.27
N GLN A 80 -20.07 -21.24 -34.21
CA GLN A 80 -21.15 -22.22 -34.25
C GLN A 80 -22.48 -21.57 -34.63
N LYS A 81 -22.79 -20.38 -34.06
CA LYS A 81 -24.01 -19.63 -34.41
C LYS A 81 -24.03 -19.29 -35.89
N LYS A 82 -22.92 -18.79 -36.44
CA LYS A 82 -22.80 -18.48 -37.87
C LYS A 82 -23.05 -19.72 -38.72
N PHE A 83 -22.40 -20.83 -38.40
CA PHE A 83 -22.57 -22.09 -39.11
C PHE A 83 -24.03 -22.59 -39.08
N ASN A 84 -24.68 -22.53 -37.91
CA ASN A 84 -26.09 -22.90 -37.77
C ASN A 84 -27.00 -22.00 -38.64
N THR A 85 -26.73 -20.69 -38.69
CA THR A 85 -27.47 -19.78 -39.58
C THR A 85 -27.30 -20.15 -41.05
N GLU A 86 -26.09 -20.52 -41.49
CA GLU A 86 -25.85 -20.97 -42.87
C GLU A 86 -26.60 -22.26 -43.20
N ILE A 87 -26.68 -23.21 -42.27
CA ILE A 87 -27.48 -24.43 -42.44
C ILE A 87 -28.95 -24.07 -42.64
N MET A 88 -29.52 -23.23 -41.76
CA MET A 88 -30.92 -22.82 -41.85
C MET A 88 -31.22 -22.16 -43.20
N GLN A 89 -30.36 -21.24 -43.65
CA GLN A 89 -30.51 -20.60 -44.97
C GLN A 89 -30.47 -21.61 -46.13
N LYS A 90 -29.64 -22.65 -46.05
CA LYS A 90 -29.60 -23.70 -47.07
C LYS A 90 -30.89 -24.53 -47.06
N LEU A 91 -31.39 -24.88 -45.87
CA LEU A 91 -32.66 -25.60 -45.73
C LEU A 91 -33.83 -24.78 -46.32
N ASP A 92 -33.92 -23.50 -46.00
CA ASP A 92 -34.97 -22.62 -46.53
C ASP A 92 -34.94 -22.54 -48.07
N ARG A 93 -33.74 -22.46 -48.66
CA ARG A 93 -33.57 -22.48 -50.12
C ARG A 93 -34.02 -23.80 -50.74
N LEU A 94 -33.67 -24.93 -50.13
CA LEU A 94 -34.06 -26.26 -50.61
C LEU A 94 -35.58 -26.42 -50.60
N MET A 95 -36.23 -26.05 -49.49
CA MET A 95 -37.68 -26.13 -49.33
C MET A 95 -38.43 -25.20 -50.31
N SER A 96 -37.88 -24.02 -50.56
CA SER A 96 -38.43 -23.07 -51.53
C SER A 96 -38.26 -23.52 -52.99
N SER A 97 -37.22 -24.32 -53.29
CA SER A 97 -36.97 -24.84 -54.64
C SER A 97 -37.78 -26.10 -54.99
N SER A 98 -38.39 -26.75 -53.99
CA SER A 98 -39.20 -27.96 -54.15
C SER A 98 -40.72 -27.71 -54.21
N SER A 99 -41.15 -26.45 -54.10
CA SER A 99 -42.55 -26.02 -54.19
C SER A 99 -42.82 -25.35 -55.54
#